data_AF-A0A5N5J872-F1
#
_entry.id   AF-A0A5N5J872-F1
#
_cell.length_a   1.000
_cell.length_b   1.000
_cell.length_c   1.000
_cell.angle_alpha   90.00
_cell.angle_beta   90.00
_cell.angle_gamma   90.00
#
_symmetry.space_group_name_H-M   'P 1'
#
loop_
_entity.id
_entity.type
_entity.pdbx_description
1 polymer ?
#
loop_
_entity_poly.entity_id
_entity_poly.type
_entity_poly.pdbx_seq_one_letter_code
_entity_poly.pdbx_strand_id
1 'polypeptide(L)'
;MNRPDMQQLLQEFEDIHQEPQQLPPQREIDHHINLKEGTEPINVRPYRFLNRACVITNPEENLMPDGRASDPWCLCTVDQVEELKALIKVIPIWSTGMLVSINVCQNSFLLLQASTINRHITSKFEIPAGSFYAFLLLSSTIWIALYDRVIIPLASKIRGKPTRLGLKQKIGLGILVSAASMAVLAIIERVRRETAIREGISDNPDAAMHMSAMWLLPFYFLLGFSEAMNGVGQNEFFYTELPKSMSSVASNLFSIGLSAASLVASFIVSVVRGFISGENQESWVSSNINKGHYDYYYWLLATLGFATFIYYLACSKAYGPCKGGQGGIAGDVREGSADDDDDVDDDYSSLS
;
A
#
# COMPACT_ATOMS: atom_id res chain seq x y z
N MET A 1 -48.89 -32.52 8.23
CA MET A 1 -47.66 -33.17 7.72
C MET A 1 -47.38 -34.38 8.59
N ASN A 2 -47.58 -35.58 8.05
CA ASN A 2 -47.20 -36.84 8.71
C ASN A 2 -45.68 -36.86 8.84
N ARG A 3 -45.16 -37.01 10.06
CA ARG A 3 -43.73 -37.32 10.26
C ARG A 3 -43.53 -38.75 9.73
N PRO A 4 -42.63 -38.99 8.76
CA PRO A 4 -42.30 -40.35 8.39
C PRO A 4 -41.75 -41.09 9.61
N ASP A 5 -42.13 -42.35 9.74
CA ASP A 5 -41.68 -43.21 10.85
C ASP A 5 -40.16 -43.38 10.75
N MET A 6 -39.44 -43.29 11.87
CA MET A 6 -37.97 -43.34 11.89
C MET A 6 -37.45 -44.63 11.23
N GLN A 7 -38.22 -45.71 11.34
CA GLN A 7 -37.92 -46.99 10.70
C GLN A 7 -37.98 -46.93 9.17
N GLN A 8 -38.89 -46.12 8.60
CA GLN A 8 -38.94 -45.92 7.14
C GLN A 8 -37.71 -45.17 6.65
N LEU A 9 -37.27 -44.13 7.38
CA LEU A 9 -36.06 -43.38 7.02
C LEU A 9 -34.80 -44.25 7.13
N LEU A 10 -34.71 -45.11 8.14
CA LEU A 10 -33.56 -46.02 8.29
C LEU A 10 -33.50 -47.08 7.18
N GLN A 11 -34.65 -47.51 6.65
CA GLN A 11 -34.71 -48.38 5.47
C GLN A 11 -34.42 -47.65 4.17
N GLU A 12 -34.87 -46.40 4.04
CA GLU A 12 -34.66 -45.58 2.85
C GLU A 12 -33.18 -45.24 2.64
N PHE A 13 -32.41 -45.12 3.73
CA PHE A 13 -30.99 -44.76 3.72
C PHE A 13 -30.06 -45.87 4.25
N GLU A 14 -30.44 -47.13 4.07
CA GLU A 14 -29.66 -48.30 4.54
C GLU A 14 -28.26 -48.37 3.89
N ASP A 15 -28.11 -47.79 2.71
CA ASP A 15 -26.87 -47.68 1.94
C ASP A 15 -25.80 -46.81 2.62
N ILE A 16 -26.21 -45.81 3.43
CA ILE A 16 -25.28 -44.93 4.18
C ILE A 16 -24.44 -45.73 5.20
N HIS A 17 -24.98 -46.85 5.70
CA HIS A 17 -24.33 -47.66 6.72
C HIS A 17 -23.43 -48.78 6.17
N GLN A 18 -23.39 -48.95 4.84
CA GLN A 18 -22.55 -49.94 4.19
C GLN A 18 -21.18 -49.35 3.79
N GLU A 19 -20.17 -50.21 3.73
CA GLU A 19 -18.82 -49.79 3.34
C GLU A 19 -18.80 -49.44 1.84
N PRO A 20 -18.43 -48.20 1.45
CA PRO A 20 -18.65 -47.71 0.09
C PRO A 20 -17.72 -48.42 -0.91
N GLN A 21 -18.32 -49.19 -1.82
CA GLN A 21 -17.59 -49.92 -2.88
C GLN A 21 -17.41 -49.10 -4.17
N GLN A 22 -18.08 -47.95 -4.28
CA GLN A 22 -18.04 -47.07 -5.45
C GLN A 22 -18.06 -45.60 -5.03
N LEU A 23 -17.72 -44.72 -5.98
CA LEU A 23 -17.85 -43.28 -5.77
C LEU A 23 -19.32 -42.93 -5.51
N PRO A 24 -19.61 -41.97 -4.61
CA PRO A 24 -20.97 -41.53 -4.35
C PRO A 24 -21.64 -41.07 -5.66
N PRO A 25 -22.96 -41.30 -5.81
CA PRO A 25 -23.70 -40.75 -6.93
C PRO A 25 -23.53 -39.23 -6.97
N GLN A 26 -23.48 -38.66 -8.18
CA GLN A 26 -23.50 -37.22 -8.36
C GLN A 26 -24.75 -36.66 -7.69
N ARG A 27 -24.58 -35.69 -6.79
CA ARG A 27 -25.70 -35.07 -6.09
C ARG A 27 -26.58 -34.33 -7.12
N GLU A 28 -27.89 -34.52 -7.04
CA GLU A 28 -28.86 -33.77 -7.85
C GLU A 28 -28.86 -32.27 -7.51
N ILE A 29 -28.49 -31.93 -6.28
CA ILE A 29 -28.38 -30.54 -5.80
C ILE A 29 -26.95 -30.31 -5.38
N ASP A 30 -26.22 -29.57 -6.21
CA ASP A 30 -24.92 -29.04 -5.83
C ASP A 30 -25.16 -27.80 -4.96
N HIS A 31 -24.74 -27.84 -3.69
CA HIS A 31 -24.79 -26.66 -2.82
C HIS A 31 -23.67 -25.71 -3.24
N HIS A 32 -23.85 -25.05 -4.38
CA HIS A 32 -23.03 -23.92 -4.76
C HIS A 32 -23.34 -22.76 -3.83
N ILE A 33 -22.33 -22.32 -3.07
CA ILE A 33 -22.35 -21.01 -2.42
C ILE A 33 -22.32 -20.00 -3.57
N ASN A 34 -23.49 -19.45 -3.91
CA ASN A 34 -23.61 -18.45 -4.94
C ASN A 34 -22.94 -17.16 -4.46
N LEU A 35 -21.68 -16.99 -4.85
CA LEU A 35 -20.98 -15.72 -4.74
C LEU A 35 -21.74 -14.68 -5.56
N LYS A 36 -21.84 -13.46 -5.04
CA LYS A 36 -22.41 -12.35 -5.79
C LYS A 36 -21.66 -12.18 -7.11
N GLU A 37 -22.40 -11.87 -8.17
CA GLU A 37 -21.86 -11.73 -9.52
C GLU A 37 -20.67 -10.75 -9.54
N GLY A 38 -19.48 -11.25 -9.89
CA GLY A 38 -18.20 -10.51 -9.88
C GLY A 38 -17.28 -10.75 -8.67
N THR A 39 -17.65 -11.60 -7.72
CA THR A 39 -16.77 -12.00 -6.61
C THR A 39 -15.98 -13.26 -6.96
N GLU A 40 -14.69 -13.12 -7.26
CA GLU A 40 -13.77 -14.26 -7.35
C GLU A 40 -13.31 -14.68 -5.95
N PRO A 41 -13.46 -15.96 -5.54
CA PRO A 41 -13.06 -16.41 -4.22
C PRO A 41 -11.53 -16.31 -4.06
N ILE A 42 -11.07 -15.65 -3.00
CA ILE A 42 -9.65 -15.54 -2.64
C ILE A 42 -9.29 -16.84 -1.90
N ASN A 43 -9.24 -17.95 -2.64
CA ASN A 43 -8.87 -19.26 -2.11
C ASN A 43 -7.34 -19.39 -1.95
N VAL A 44 -6.77 -18.51 -1.12
CA VAL A 44 -5.32 -18.46 -0.86
C VAL A 44 -5.07 -19.22 0.44
N ARG A 45 -4.22 -20.25 0.37
CA ARG A 45 -3.86 -21.14 1.49
C ARG A 45 -3.50 -20.47 2.84
N PRO A 46 -2.89 -19.26 2.93
CA PRO A 46 -2.53 -18.67 4.23
C PRO A 46 -3.72 -18.21 5.09
N TYR A 47 -4.94 -18.11 4.54
CA TYR A 47 -6.07 -17.50 5.25
C TYR A 47 -7.24 -18.45 5.53
N ARG A 48 -7.04 -19.76 5.36
CA ARG A 48 -8.09 -20.77 5.54
C ARG A 48 -8.65 -20.82 6.97
N PHE A 49 -7.89 -20.36 7.97
CA PHE A 49 -8.36 -20.31 9.36
C PHE A 49 -9.55 -19.35 9.54
N LEU A 50 -9.63 -18.28 8.75
CA LEU A 50 -10.74 -17.33 8.80
C LEU A 50 -12.06 -17.94 8.30
N ASN A 51 -12.00 -18.99 7.47
CA ASN A 51 -13.21 -19.70 7.00
C ASN A 51 -13.98 -20.35 8.14
N ARG A 52 -13.35 -20.59 9.29
CA ARG A 52 -14.03 -21.14 10.47
C ARG A 52 -15.16 -20.22 10.96
N ALA A 53 -15.05 -18.91 10.73
CA ALA A 53 -16.08 -17.95 11.10
C ALA A 53 -17.39 -18.10 10.27
N CYS A 54 -17.34 -18.83 9.14
CA CYS A 54 -18.51 -19.09 8.29
C CYS A 54 -19.13 -20.48 8.52
N VAL A 55 -18.57 -21.28 9.43
CA VAL A 55 -19.03 -22.66 9.63
C VAL A 55 -20.23 -22.67 10.57
N ILE A 56 -21.39 -23.10 10.06
CA ILE A 56 -22.59 -23.30 10.86
C ILE A 56 -22.38 -24.53 11.73
N THR A 57 -22.19 -24.34 13.03
CA THR A 57 -21.97 -25.44 13.98
C THR A 57 -23.29 -25.93 14.59
N ASN A 58 -24.21 -25.02 14.89
CA ASN A 58 -25.54 -25.33 15.42
C ASN A 58 -26.63 -24.51 14.70
N PRO A 59 -27.37 -25.07 13.73
CA PRO A 59 -28.33 -24.32 12.91
C PRO A 59 -29.43 -23.64 13.72
N GLU A 60 -29.92 -24.28 14.79
CA GLU A 60 -31.04 -23.76 15.59
C GLU A 60 -30.66 -22.54 16.45
N GLU A 61 -29.38 -22.41 16.79
CA GLU A 61 -28.85 -21.32 17.62
C GLU A 61 -28.23 -20.21 16.76
N ASN A 62 -27.59 -20.59 15.64
CA ASN A 62 -26.84 -19.68 14.79
C ASN A 62 -27.67 -19.08 13.65
N LEU A 63 -28.84 -19.63 13.34
CA LEU A 63 -29.67 -19.13 12.24
C LEU A 63 -31.05 -18.71 12.73
N MET A 64 -31.49 -17.55 12.23
CA MET A 64 -32.87 -17.11 12.31
C MET A 64 -33.75 -17.96 11.36
N PRO A 65 -35.09 -17.97 11.54
CA PRO A 65 -36.01 -18.73 10.69
C PRO A 65 -35.96 -18.37 9.19
N ASP A 66 -35.40 -17.19 8.85
CA ASP A 66 -35.19 -16.70 7.48
C ASP A 66 -33.82 -17.09 6.90
N GLY A 67 -33.02 -17.88 7.63
CA GLY A 67 -31.68 -18.34 7.22
C GLY A 67 -30.56 -17.33 7.45
N ARG A 68 -30.81 -16.20 8.12
CA ARG A 68 -29.76 -15.23 8.48
C ARG A 68 -29.05 -15.60 9.77
N ALA A 69 -27.82 -15.14 9.95
CA ALA A 69 -27.08 -15.31 11.20
C ALA A 69 -27.84 -14.68 12.38
N SER A 70 -28.08 -15.47 13.43
CA SER A 70 -28.73 -15.05 14.68
C SER A 70 -27.86 -14.06 15.46
N ASP A 71 -26.54 -14.30 15.50
CA ASP A 71 -25.53 -13.34 15.97
C ASP A 71 -24.44 -13.14 14.91
N PRO A 72 -24.37 -11.95 14.27
CA PRO A 72 -23.33 -11.61 13.30
C PRO A 72 -21.89 -11.68 13.84
N TRP A 73 -21.71 -11.65 15.16
CA TRP A 73 -20.40 -11.78 15.80
C TRP A 73 -19.96 -13.23 16.00
N CYS A 74 -20.90 -14.17 16.00
CA CYS A 74 -20.63 -15.61 16.11
C CYS A 74 -20.65 -16.34 14.77
N LEU A 75 -21.39 -15.84 13.77
CA LEU A 75 -21.47 -16.41 12.42
C LEU A 75 -21.35 -15.31 11.35
N CYS A 76 -20.27 -15.33 10.59
CA CYS A 76 -20.01 -14.40 9.50
C CYS A 76 -20.36 -15.00 8.13
N THR A 77 -20.77 -14.15 7.19
CA THR A 77 -20.97 -14.60 5.80
C THR A 77 -19.62 -14.85 5.11
N VAL A 78 -19.64 -15.68 4.06
CA VAL A 78 -18.44 -15.93 3.25
C VAL A 78 -17.90 -14.62 2.66
N ASP A 79 -18.78 -13.74 2.20
CA ASP A 79 -18.40 -12.42 1.67
C ASP A 79 -17.62 -11.58 2.69
N GLN A 80 -18.07 -11.52 3.95
CA GLN A 80 -17.38 -10.78 5.02
C GLN A 80 -15.97 -11.34 5.29
N VAL A 81 -15.83 -12.67 5.25
CA VAL A 81 -14.53 -13.32 5.43
C VAL A 81 -13.61 -13.09 4.23
N GLU A 82 -14.11 -13.15 3.00
CA GLU A 82 -13.34 -12.83 1.79
C GLU A 82 -12.92 -11.35 1.74
N GLU A 83 -13.78 -10.43 2.17
CA GLU A 83 -13.47 -9.01 2.35
C GLU A 83 -12.31 -8.80 3.33
N LEU A 84 -12.38 -9.44 4.51
CA LEU A 84 -11.32 -9.36 5.51
C LEU A 84 -9.99 -9.94 4.99
N LYS A 85 -10.03 -11.06 4.26
CA LYS A 85 -8.84 -11.64 3.63
C LYS A 85 -8.20 -10.70 2.63
N ALA A 86 -9.01 -10.05 1.78
CA ALA A 86 -8.54 -9.07 0.81
C ALA A 86 -7.82 -7.92 1.52
N LEU A 87 -8.40 -7.41 2.61
CA LEU A 87 -7.79 -6.36 3.43
C LEU A 87 -6.46 -6.82 4.05
N ILE A 88 -6.42 -7.99 4.69
CA ILE A 88 -5.20 -8.54 5.30
C ILE A 88 -4.10 -8.70 4.26
N LYS A 89 -4.44 -9.12 3.04
CA LYS A 89 -3.48 -9.27 1.93
C LYS A 89 -2.89 -7.92 1.48
N VAL A 90 -3.65 -6.84 1.56
CA VAL A 90 -3.24 -5.48 1.17
C VAL A 90 -2.37 -4.79 2.23
N ILE A 91 -2.58 -5.07 3.52
CA ILE A 91 -1.89 -4.41 4.66
C ILE A 91 -0.35 -4.37 4.52
N PRO A 92 0.37 -5.45 4.15
CA PRO A 92 1.81 -5.40 4.01
C PRO A 92 2.28 -4.35 3.00
N ILE A 93 1.64 -4.27 1.83
CA ILE A 93 1.97 -3.26 0.81
C ILE A 93 1.54 -1.86 1.28
N TRP A 94 0.37 -1.72 1.91
CA TRP A 94 -0.08 -0.45 2.49
C TRP A 94 0.96 0.11 3.49
N SER A 95 1.46 -0.74 4.40
CA SER A 95 2.43 -0.34 5.44
C SER A 95 3.73 0.24 4.86
N THR A 96 4.14 -0.18 3.66
CA THR A 96 5.35 0.35 3.02
C THR A 96 5.24 1.82 2.63
N GLY A 97 4.02 2.34 2.42
CA GLY A 97 3.79 3.76 2.13
C GLY A 97 3.93 4.66 3.36
N MET A 98 3.87 4.09 4.57
CA MET A 98 3.99 4.88 5.81
C MET A 98 5.29 5.67 5.86
N LEU A 99 6.38 5.16 5.29
CA LEU A 99 7.65 5.88 5.35
C LEU A 99 7.70 7.10 4.44
N VAL A 100 7.02 7.06 3.30
CA VAL A 100 6.82 8.26 2.46
C VAL A 100 6.05 9.31 3.26
N SER A 101 5.00 8.89 3.97
CA SER A 101 4.23 9.77 4.85
C SER A 101 5.05 10.30 6.04
N ILE A 102 5.92 9.48 6.65
CA ILE A 102 6.84 9.92 7.72
C ILE A 102 7.75 11.05 7.22
N ASN A 103 8.25 10.94 5.98
CA ASN A 103 9.10 11.97 5.38
C ASN A 103 8.33 13.29 5.16
N VAL A 104 7.06 13.21 4.74
CA VAL A 104 6.16 14.37 4.63
C VAL A 104 5.90 15.01 6.00
N CYS A 105 5.75 14.21 7.06
CA CYS A 105 5.53 14.70 8.43
C CYS A 105 6.73 15.48 9.00
N GLN A 106 7.92 15.47 8.37
CA GLN A 106 9.09 16.20 8.84
C GLN A 106 9.03 17.72 8.60
N ASN A 107 7.94 18.24 8.02
CA ASN A 107 7.83 19.64 7.58
C ASN A 107 8.18 20.67 8.68
N SER A 108 7.91 20.37 9.95
CA SER A 108 8.26 21.26 11.08
C SER A 108 9.78 21.52 11.16
N PHE A 109 10.62 20.51 10.92
CA PHE A 109 12.07 20.70 10.90
C PHE A 109 12.53 21.47 9.67
N LEU A 110 11.93 21.22 8.52
CA LEU A 110 12.25 21.98 7.30
C LEU A 110 11.86 23.45 7.40
N LEU A 111 10.77 23.77 8.09
CA LEU A 111 10.39 25.15 8.38
C LEU A 111 11.48 25.84 9.22
N LEU A 112 11.98 25.16 10.27
CA LEU A 112 13.08 25.67 11.10
C LEU A 112 14.38 25.83 10.30
N GLN A 113 14.70 24.90 9.39
CA GLN A 113 15.85 25.05 8.50
C GLN A 113 15.69 26.28 7.60
N ALA A 114 14.53 26.42 6.97
CA ALA A 114 14.21 27.52 6.07
C ALA A 114 14.26 28.88 6.79
N SER A 115 13.92 28.96 8.09
CA SER A 115 14.05 30.21 8.85
C SER A 115 15.50 30.63 9.12
N THR A 116 16.45 29.70 9.12
CA THR A 116 17.88 30.00 9.39
C THR A 116 18.73 30.31 8.16
N ILE A 117 18.17 30.17 6.96
CA ILE A 117 18.87 30.38 5.67
C ILE A 117 18.30 31.58 4.93
N ASN A 118 19.07 32.14 4.00
CA ASN A 118 18.68 33.30 3.23
C ASN A 118 17.54 32.98 2.25
N ARG A 119 16.35 33.52 2.52
CA ARG A 119 15.13 33.33 1.72
C ARG A 119 14.88 34.42 0.66
N HIS A 120 15.81 35.36 0.47
CA HIS A 120 15.71 36.35 -0.59
C HIS A 120 15.99 35.72 -1.96
N ILE A 121 15.03 35.81 -2.89
CA ILE A 121 15.26 35.50 -4.31
C ILE A 121 15.81 36.73 -5.04
N THR A 122 15.24 37.88 -4.71
CA THR A 122 15.63 39.19 -5.25
C THR A 122 15.93 40.10 -4.07
N SER A 123 16.66 41.19 -4.28
CA SER A 123 16.96 42.19 -3.23
C SER A 123 15.74 42.77 -2.52
N LYS A 124 14.53 42.63 -3.09
CA LYS A 124 13.26 43.15 -2.55
C LYS A 124 12.24 42.07 -2.21
N PHE A 125 12.53 40.79 -2.48
CA PHE A 125 11.55 39.73 -2.37
C PHE A 125 12.12 38.55 -1.58
N GLU A 126 11.52 38.34 -0.41
CA GLU A 126 11.82 37.25 0.51
C GLU A 126 10.63 36.30 0.57
N ILE A 127 10.87 35.01 0.33
CA ILE A 127 9.82 33.98 0.45
C ILE A 127 9.63 33.63 1.93
N PRO A 128 8.40 33.61 2.47
CA PRO A 128 8.16 33.13 3.83
C PRO A 128 8.61 31.67 4.01
N ALA A 129 9.27 31.34 5.13
CA ALA A 129 9.78 29.98 5.38
C ALA A 129 8.69 28.89 5.24
N GLY A 130 7.49 29.14 5.74
CA GLY A 130 6.36 28.21 5.63
C GLY A 130 5.85 27.99 4.20
N SER A 131 6.14 28.89 3.26
CA SER A 131 5.71 28.77 1.86
C SER A 131 6.52 27.74 1.07
N PHE A 132 7.66 27.26 1.58
CA PHE A 132 8.48 26.27 0.89
C PHE A 132 7.76 24.93 0.65
N TYR A 133 6.82 24.58 1.52
CA TYR A 133 5.97 23.40 1.32
C TYR A 133 5.15 23.46 0.02
N ALA A 134 4.85 24.66 -0.50
CA ALA A 134 4.17 24.82 -1.77
C ALA A 134 4.96 24.24 -2.95
N PHE A 135 6.31 24.19 -2.88
CA PHE A 135 7.11 23.57 -3.94
C PHE A 135 6.90 22.06 -4.04
N LEU A 136 6.61 21.38 -2.92
CA LEU A 136 6.22 19.97 -2.93
C LEU A 136 4.87 19.80 -3.62
N LEU A 137 3.86 20.61 -3.28
CA LEU A 137 2.54 20.56 -3.92
C LEU A 137 2.61 20.86 -5.43
N LEU A 138 3.41 21.86 -5.81
CA LEU A 138 3.67 22.20 -7.21
C LEU A 138 4.36 21.05 -7.95
N SER A 139 5.39 20.45 -7.34
CA SER A 139 6.08 19.29 -7.91
C SER A 139 5.12 18.12 -8.12
N SER A 140 4.33 17.76 -7.11
CA SER A 140 3.33 16.70 -7.20
C SER A 140 2.34 16.96 -8.34
N THR A 141 1.84 18.20 -8.45
CA THR A 141 0.90 18.60 -9.51
C THR A 141 1.53 18.53 -10.90
N ILE A 142 2.75 19.05 -11.06
CA ILE A 142 3.50 19.00 -12.32
C ILE A 142 3.72 17.56 -12.75
N TRP A 143 4.08 16.68 -11.82
CA TRP A 143 4.33 15.28 -12.12
C TRP A 143 3.07 14.51 -12.52
N ILE A 144 1.94 14.75 -11.85
CA ILE A 144 0.65 14.16 -12.25
C ILE A 144 0.29 14.60 -13.67
N ALA A 145 0.37 15.91 -13.93
CA ALA A 145 0.08 16.46 -15.26
C ALA A 145 1.03 15.91 -16.34
N LEU A 146 2.33 15.83 -16.05
CA LEU A 146 3.34 15.28 -16.96
C LEU A 146 3.09 13.79 -17.22
N TYR A 147 2.74 13.02 -16.18
CA TYR A 147 2.46 11.60 -16.30
C TYR A 147 1.27 11.35 -17.24
N ASP A 148 0.15 12.04 -17.02
CA ASP A 148 -1.08 11.83 -17.79
C ASP A 148 -1.01 12.41 -19.20
N ARG A 149 -0.42 13.61 -19.37
CA ARG A 149 -0.43 14.33 -20.65
C ARG A 149 0.76 14.04 -21.55
N VAL A 150 1.88 13.57 -20.99
CA VAL A 150 3.11 13.37 -21.75
C VAL A 150 3.59 11.92 -21.68
N ILE A 151 3.78 11.37 -20.48
CA ILE A 151 4.39 10.04 -20.32
C ILE A 151 3.48 8.93 -20.88
N ILE A 152 2.20 8.90 -20.51
CA ILE A 152 1.24 7.89 -21.02
C ILE A 152 1.12 7.92 -22.55
N PRO A 153 0.83 9.06 -23.21
CA PRO A 153 0.68 9.07 -24.67
C PRO A 153 1.99 8.78 -25.39
N LEU A 154 3.12 9.27 -24.89
CA LEU A 154 4.43 8.98 -25.49
C LEU A 154 4.81 7.50 -25.35
N ALA A 155 4.62 6.92 -24.17
CA ALA A 155 4.86 5.49 -23.94
C ALA A 155 3.94 4.62 -24.80
N SER A 156 2.69 5.02 -24.96
CA SER A 156 1.72 4.31 -25.82
C SER A 156 2.09 4.42 -27.30
N LYS A 157 2.59 5.59 -27.75
CA LYS A 157 3.09 5.79 -29.12
C LYS A 157 4.33 4.97 -29.41
N ILE A 158 5.27 4.88 -28.47
CA ILE A 158 6.52 4.11 -28.62
C ILE A 158 6.23 2.60 -28.63
N ARG A 159 5.33 2.12 -27.77
CA ARG A 159 5.00 0.68 -27.68
C ARG A 159 3.91 0.22 -28.64
N GLY A 160 3.25 1.13 -29.35
CA GLY A 160 2.14 0.81 -30.25
C GLY A 160 0.88 0.26 -29.56
N LYS A 161 0.80 0.32 -28.23
CA LYS A 161 -0.34 -0.16 -27.43
C LYS A 161 -0.55 0.70 -26.19
N PRO A 162 -1.79 0.82 -25.66
CA PRO A 162 -2.07 1.59 -24.46
C PRO A 162 -1.19 1.08 -23.31
N THR A 163 -0.24 1.91 -22.87
CA THR A 163 0.75 1.54 -21.87
C THR A 163 0.60 2.44 -20.65
N ARG A 164 0.47 1.82 -19.48
CA ARG A 164 0.48 2.50 -18.18
C ARG A 164 1.55 1.88 -17.30
N LEU A 165 2.15 2.68 -16.43
CA LEU A 165 3.01 2.16 -15.38
C LEU A 165 2.17 1.29 -14.45
N GLY A 166 2.65 0.08 -14.14
CA GLY A 166 1.94 -0.83 -13.25
C GLY A 166 1.81 -0.25 -11.85
N LEU A 167 0.71 -0.55 -11.15
CA LEU A 167 0.41 -0.08 -9.80
C LEU A 167 1.60 -0.24 -8.85
N LYS A 168 2.15 -1.45 -8.82
CA LYS A 168 3.32 -1.80 -8.00
C LYS A 168 4.56 -1.00 -8.40
N GLN A 169 4.79 -0.80 -9.69
CA GLN A 169 5.93 0.00 -10.15
C GLN A 169 5.83 1.45 -9.69
N LYS A 170 4.63 2.07 -9.74
CA LYS A 170 4.40 3.42 -9.22
C LYS A 170 4.70 3.50 -7.71
N ILE A 171 4.14 2.57 -6.93
CA ILE A 171 4.35 2.51 -5.46
C ILE A 171 5.83 2.38 -5.12
N GLY A 172 6.52 1.41 -5.73
CA GLY A 172 7.93 1.14 -5.49
C GLY A 172 8.84 2.29 -5.91
N LEU A 173 8.58 2.90 -7.07
CA LEU A 173 9.35 4.07 -7.54
C LEU A 173 9.19 5.25 -6.58
N GLY A 174 7.97 5.49 -6.08
CA GLY A 174 7.74 6.54 -5.09
C GLY A 174 8.52 6.31 -3.80
N ILE A 175 8.50 5.10 -3.24
CA ILE A 175 9.27 4.76 -2.03
C ILE A 175 10.77 4.98 -2.24
N LEU A 176 11.32 4.50 -3.36
CA LEU A 176 12.74 4.65 -3.68
C LEU A 176 13.14 6.13 -3.81
N VAL A 177 12.33 6.93 -4.50
CA VAL A 177 12.62 8.37 -4.64
C VAL A 177 12.43 9.11 -3.31
N SER A 178 11.54 8.65 -2.43
CA SER A 178 11.44 9.19 -1.05
C SER A 178 12.73 8.97 -0.26
N ALA A 179 13.33 7.78 -0.38
CA ALA A 179 14.62 7.51 0.26
C ALA A 179 15.74 8.39 -0.31
N ALA A 180 15.76 8.55 -1.64
CA ALA A 180 16.72 9.41 -2.33
C ALA A 180 16.54 10.89 -1.97
N SER A 181 15.30 11.39 -1.85
CA SER A 181 15.03 12.77 -1.46
C SER A 181 15.56 13.04 -0.05
N MET A 182 15.36 12.11 0.88
CA MET A 182 15.85 12.24 2.23
C MET A 182 17.39 12.21 2.31
N ALA A 183 18.05 11.40 1.47
CA ALA A 183 19.51 11.44 1.33
C ALA A 183 20.00 12.81 0.79
N VAL A 184 19.30 13.38 -0.20
CA VAL A 184 19.57 14.74 -0.69
C VAL A 184 19.42 15.77 0.42
N LEU A 185 18.37 15.68 1.24
CA LEU A 185 18.19 16.58 2.38
C LEU A 185 19.30 16.43 3.43
N ALA A 186 19.76 15.21 3.69
CA ALA A 186 20.88 14.96 4.60
C ALA A 186 22.17 15.63 4.11
N ILE A 187 22.44 15.60 2.80
CA ILE A 187 23.59 16.28 2.19
C ILE A 187 23.44 17.79 2.30
N ILE A 188 22.26 18.34 1.98
CA ILE A 188 21.97 19.77 2.09
C ILE A 188 22.18 20.23 3.54
N GLU A 189 21.68 19.46 4.51
CA GLU A 189 21.83 19.79 5.93
C GLU A 189 23.28 19.74 6.39
N ARG A 190 24.08 18.78 5.92
CA ARG A 190 25.52 18.76 6.18
C ARG A 190 26.20 20.04 5.67
N VAL A 191 25.90 20.45 4.43
CA VAL A 191 26.46 21.67 3.84
C VAL A 191 26.02 22.91 4.62
N ARG A 192 24.73 22.98 5.01
CA ARG A 192 24.19 24.07 5.83
C ARG A 192 24.93 24.16 7.15
N ARG A 193 25.03 23.05 7.89
CA ARG A 193 25.70 22.99 9.19
C ARG A 193 27.18 23.35 9.11
N GLU A 194 27.91 22.85 8.11
CA GLU A 194 29.31 23.25 7.89
C GLU A 194 29.45 24.76 7.63
N THR A 195 28.50 25.36 6.92
CA THR A 195 28.48 26.80 6.65
C THR A 195 28.21 27.60 7.93
N ALA A 196 27.27 27.16 8.78
CA ALA A 196 27.05 27.77 10.11
C ALA A 196 28.32 27.81 10.96
N ILE A 197 29.08 26.71 10.97
CA ILE A 197 30.33 26.59 11.73
C ILE A 197 31.40 27.53 11.17
N ARG A 198 31.55 27.60 9.84
CA ARG A 198 32.51 28.48 9.18
C ARG A 198 32.22 29.96 9.41
N GLU A 199 30.94 30.33 9.45
CA GLU A 199 30.50 31.70 9.73
C GLU A 199 30.51 32.06 11.23
N GLY A 200 30.80 31.09 12.11
CA GLY A 200 30.83 31.32 13.56
C GLY A 200 29.45 31.56 14.17
N ILE A 201 28.37 31.20 13.48
CA ILE A 201 26.99 31.41 13.91
C ILE A 201 26.35 30.15 14.54
N SER A 202 27.16 29.13 14.85
CA SER A 202 26.70 27.86 15.43
C SER A 202 25.94 28.04 16.76
N ASP A 203 26.34 29.03 17.57
CA ASP A 203 25.71 29.30 18.86
C ASP A 203 24.47 30.19 18.78
N ASN A 204 24.25 30.88 17.65
CA ASN A 204 23.13 31.79 17.47
C ASN A 204 22.02 31.14 16.61
N PRO A 205 20.89 30.76 17.20
CA PRO A 205 19.79 30.13 16.46
C PRO A 205 19.08 31.10 15.50
N ASP A 206 19.18 32.42 15.73
CA ASP A 206 18.47 33.45 14.95
C ASP A 206 19.35 34.10 13.86
N ALA A 207 20.63 33.73 13.79
CA ALA A 207 21.54 34.26 12.78
C ALA A 207 21.22 33.69 11.39
N ALA A 208 20.92 34.60 10.46
CA ALA A 208 20.69 34.24 9.07
C ALA A 208 22.02 33.88 8.39
N MET A 209 22.12 32.63 7.93
CA MET A 209 23.28 32.13 7.19
C MET A 209 23.31 32.65 5.75
N HIS A 210 24.49 32.85 5.18
CA HIS A 210 24.65 33.18 3.76
C HIS A 210 24.47 31.98 2.81
N MET A 211 23.57 31.06 3.14
CA MET A 211 23.15 29.96 2.26
C MET A 211 21.77 30.27 1.68
N SER A 212 21.60 30.12 0.36
CA SER A 212 20.30 30.34 -0.27
C SER A 212 19.30 29.24 0.08
N ALA A 213 18.06 29.61 0.38
CA ALA A 213 16.96 28.68 0.61
C ALA A 213 16.60 27.82 -0.61
N MET A 214 17.06 28.21 -1.81
CA MET A 214 16.87 27.44 -3.05
C MET A 214 17.54 26.05 -2.99
N TRP A 215 18.51 25.85 -2.09
CA TRP A 215 19.11 24.53 -1.85
C TRP A 215 18.11 23.49 -1.34
N LEU A 216 16.97 23.89 -0.77
CA LEU A 216 15.92 22.96 -0.35
C LEU A 216 15.04 22.48 -1.51
N LEU A 217 15.08 23.15 -2.67
CA LEU A 217 14.21 22.82 -3.80
C LEU A 217 14.41 21.38 -4.32
N PRO A 218 15.64 20.86 -4.53
CA PRO A 218 15.83 19.49 -5.00
C PRO A 218 15.14 18.45 -4.10
N PHE A 219 15.19 18.65 -2.78
CA PHE A 219 14.47 17.80 -1.84
C PHE A 219 12.95 17.87 -2.07
N TYR A 220 12.36 19.08 -2.09
CA TYR A 220 10.92 19.25 -2.25
C TYR A 220 10.40 18.71 -3.60
N PHE A 221 11.17 18.91 -4.68
CA PHE A 221 10.82 18.37 -5.99
C PHE A 221 10.83 16.84 -6.01
N LEU A 222 11.87 16.21 -5.46
CA LEU A 222 11.96 14.75 -5.36
C LEU A 222 10.90 14.17 -4.43
N LEU A 223 10.65 14.80 -3.28
CA LEU A 223 9.62 14.35 -2.35
C LEU A 223 8.22 14.48 -2.97
N GLY A 224 7.91 15.57 -3.67
CA GLY A 224 6.64 15.72 -4.39
C GLY A 224 6.47 14.70 -5.52
N PHE A 225 7.52 14.37 -6.27
CA PHE A 225 7.50 13.25 -7.22
C PHE A 225 7.16 11.92 -6.53
N SER A 226 7.85 11.65 -5.43
CA SER A 226 7.65 10.46 -4.62
C SER A 226 6.20 10.35 -4.14
N GLU A 227 5.64 11.44 -3.61
CA GLU A 227 4.25 11.49 -3.14
C GLU A 227 3.25 11.30 -4.27
N ALA A 228 3.46 11.94 -5.42
CA ALA A 228 2.61 11.77 -6.59
C ALA A 228 2.59 10.31 -7.08
N MET A 229 3.74 9.65 -7.16
CA MET A 229 3.83 8.25 -7.60
C MET A 229 3.30 7.27 -6.54
N ASN A 230 3.72 7.42 -5.29
CA ASN A 230 3.33 6.52 -4.21
C ASN A 230 1.86 6.70 -3.82
N GLY A 231 1.42 7.93 -3.58
CA GLY A 231 0.06 8.24 -3.13
C GLY A 231 -1.00 7.88 -4.17
N VAL A 232 -0.78 8.24 -5.44
CA VAL A 232 -1.68 7.81 -6.53
C VAL A 232 -1.64 6.29 -6.69
N GLY A 233 -0.45 5.69 -6.68
CA GLY A 233 -0.29 4.24 -6.81
C GLY A 233 -0.98 3.45 -5.70
N GLN A 234 -0.88 3.91 -4.45
CA GLN A 234 -1.55 3.29 -3.30
C GLN A 234 -3.07 3.44 -3.38
N ASN A 235 -3.58 4.64 -3.65
CA ASN A 235 -5.02 4.84 -3.80
C ASN A 235 -5.61 3.96 -4.91
N GLU A 236 -4.99 3.96 -6.09
CA GLU A 236 -5.43 3.12 -7.22
C GLU A 236 -5.35 1.62 -6.88
N PHE A 237 -4.31 1.20 -6.13
CA PHE A 237 -4.16 -0.18 -5.65
C PHE A 237 -5.26 -0.59 -4.68
N PHE A 238 -5.63 0.27 -3.71
CA PHE A 238 -6.69 -0.05 -2.75
C PHE A 238 -8.05 -0.20 -3.43
N TYR A 239 -8.39 0.69 -4.36
CA TYR A 239 -9.65 0.60 -5.10
C TYR A 239 -9.72 -0.60 -6.06
N THR A 240 -8.57 -1.08 -6.55
CA THR A 240 -8.52 -2.20 -7.49
C THR A 240 -8.54 -3.56 -6.78
N GLU A 241 -7.85 -3.65 -5.64
CA GLU A 241 -7.67 -4.94 -4.94
C GLU A 241 -8.76 -5.22 -3.90
N LEU A 242 -9.29 -4.18 -3.26
CA LEU A 242 -10.38 -4.34 -2.31
C LEU A 242 -11.72 -4.50 -3.04
N PRO A 243 -12.62 -5.34 -2.52
CA PRO A 243 -13.96 -5.51 -3.08
C PRO A 243 -14.77 -4.22 -2.99
N LYS A 244 -15.77 -4.06 -3.89
CA LYS A 244 -16.57 -2.83 -4.01
C LYS A 244 -17.29 -2.43 -2.71
N SER A 245 -17.69 -3.42 -1.90
CA SER A 245 -18.28 -3.22 -0.56
C SER A 245 -17.35 -2.46 0.40
N MET A 246 -16.04 -2.55 0.20
CA MET A 246 -15.01 -1.90 1.02
C MET A 246 -14.53 -0.55 0.46
N SER A 247 -15.29 0.09 -0.43
CA SER A 247 -14.89 1.38 -1.04
C SER A 247 -14.56 2.47 0.00
N SER A 248 -15.30 2.54 1.11
CA SER A 248 -15.01 3.46 2.22
C SER A 248 -13.71 3.11 2.97
N VAL A 249 -13.39 1.82 3.09
CA VAL A 249 -12.10 1.39 3.67
C VAL A 249 -10.97 1.78 2.73
N ALA A 250 -11.12 1.51 1.43
CA ALA A 250 -10.14 1.89 0.42
C ALA A 250 -9.84 3.39 0.40
N SER A 251 -10.87 4.24 0.52
CA SER A 251 -10.71 5.70 0.54
C SER A 251 -10.01 6.22 1.80
N ASN A 252 -10.21 5.56 2.94
CA ASN A 252 -9.69 6.02 4.23
C ASN A 252 -8.34 5.38 4.61
N LEU A 253 -7.94 4.29 3.96
CA LEU A 253 -6.71 3.56 4.30
C LEU A 253 -5.47 4.45 4.13
N PHE A 254 -5.44 5.33 3.13
CA PHE A 254 -4.37 6.30 2.94
C PHE A 254 -4.29 7.30 4.11
N SER A 255 -5.42 7.87 4.52
CA SER A 255 -5.50 8.81 5.65
C SER A 255 -5.11 8.16 6.99
N ILE A 256 -5.52 6.90 7.22
CA ILE A 256 -5.07 6.11 8.38
C ILE A 256 -3.55 5.92 8.34
N GLY A 257 -2.99 5.65 7.16
CA GLY A 257 -1.55 5.55 6.94
C GLY A 257 -0.81 6.83 7.32
N LEU A 258 -1.32 7.99 6.91
CA LEU A 258 -0.76 9.30 7.25
C LEU A 258 -0.82 9.57 8.77
N SER A 259 -1.95 9.25 9.41
CA SER A 259 -2.11 9.38 10.86
C SER A 259 -1.13 8.50 11.62
N ALA A 260 -1.04 7.21 11.26
CA ALA A 260 -0.10 6.27 11.86
C ALA A 260 1.36 6.71 11.63
N ALA A 261 1.68 7.20 10.43
CA ALA A 261 3.00 7.73 10.11
C ALA A 261 3.39 8.93 11.00
N SER A 262 2.46 9.83 11.33
CA SER A 262 2.73 10.96 12.23
C SER A 262 3.12 10.52 13.65
N LEU A 263 2.48 9.45 14.16
CA LEU A 263 2.82 8.84 15.45
C LEU A 263 4.19 8.18 15.41
N VAL A 264 4.48 7.42 14.34
CA VAL A 264 5.79 6.78 14.15
C VAL A 264 6.88 7.82 13.98
N ALA A 265 6.66 8.90 13.23
CA ALA A 265 7.60 10.00 13.09
C ALA A 265 7.93 10.63 14.46
N SER A 266 6.90 10.89 15.28
CA SER A 266 7.06 11.43 16.63
C SER A 266 7.81 10.46 17.56
N PHE A 267 7.55 9.16 17.41
CA PHE A 267 8.27 8.12 18.14
C PHE A 267 9.75 8.07 17.75
N ILE A 268 10.07 8.10 16.45
CA ILE A 268 11.47 8.13 15.96
C ILE A 268 12.21 9.33 16.56
N VAL A 269 11.61 10.53 16.53
CA VAL A 269 12.21 11.74 17.13
C VAL A 269 12.45 11.55 18.64
N SER A 270 11.48 10.97 19.35
CA SER A 270 11.60 10.70 20.79
C SER A 270 12.74 9.73 21.10
N VAL A 271 12.88 8.66 20.31
CA VAL A 271 13.96 7.68 20.45
C VAL A 271 15.32 8.32 20.18
N VAL A 272 15.44 9.09 19.09
CA VAL A 272 16.68 9.79 18.75
C VAL A 272 17.08 10.77 19.85
N ARG A 273 16.14 11.53 20.41
CA ARG A 273 16.42 12.45 21.53
C ARG A 273 16.80 11.72 22.82
N GLY A 274 16.10 10.64 23.16
CA GLY A 274 16.25 9.98 24.46
C GLY A 274 17.39 8.96 24.56
N PHE A 275 17.67 8.21 23.49
CA PHE A 275 18.63 7.10 23.54
C PHE A 275 19.97 7.39 22.88
N ILE A 276 20.00 8.30 21.90
CA ILE A 276 21.21 8.53 21.08
C ILE A 276 22.04 9.72 21.62
N SER A 277 21.44 10.58 22.44
CA SER A 277 22.14 11.66 23.12
C SER A 277 22.86 11.10 24.34
N GLY A 278 24.20 11.07 24.32
CA GLY A 278 24.98 10.75 25.52
C GLY A 278 24.71 11.74 26.66
N GLU A 279 24.93 11.32 27.90
CA GLU A 279 24.63 12.06 29.14
C GLU A 279 25.22 13.50 29.19
N ASN A 280 26.20 13.81 28.33
CA ASN A 280 26.86 15.11 28.18
C ASN A 280 26.98 15.62 26.71
N GLN A 281 26.25 15.04 25.75
CA GLN A 281 26.30 15.46 24.33
C GLN A 281 24.94 15.96 23.83
N GLU A 282 24.95 16.98 22.97
CA GLU A 282 23.72 17.45 22.32
C GLU A 282 23.13 16.35 21.42
N SER A 283 21.81 16.17 21.53
CA SER A 283 21.00 15.30 20.66
C SER A 283 21.19 15.62 19.18
N TRP A 284 21.08 14.61 18.31
CA TRP A 284 21.00 14.82 16.86
C TRP A 284 19.90 15.82 16.48
N VAL A 285 18.78 15.77 17.21
CA VAL A 285 17.68 16.73 17.10
C VAL A 285 17.68 17.61 18.34
N SER A 286 18.29 18.79 18.22
CA SER A 286 18.43 19.81 19.28
C SER A 286 17.40 20.94 19.13
N SER A 287 17.21 21.75 20.16
CA SER A 287 16.42 22.99 20.03
C SER A 287 17.16 24.03 19.18
N ASN A 288 18.49 24.02 19.19
CA ASN A 288 19.32 24.80 18.29
C ASN A 288 19.69 23.97 17.06
N ILE A 289 19.07 24.31 15.92
CA ILE A 289 19.29 23.62 14.65
C ILE A 289 20.72 23.77 14.11
N ASN A 290 21.45 24.81 14.52
CA ASN A 290 22.83 25.02 14.09
C ASN A 290 23.84 24.12 14.84
N LYS A 291 23.46 23.62 16.03
CA LYS A 291 24.28 22.68 16.82
C LYS A 291 23.92 21.23 16.56
N GLY A 292 22.63 20.94 16.46
CA GLY A 292 22.11 19.60 16.23
C GLY A 292 22.66 18.94 14.96
N HIS A 293 22.79 17.62 15.00
CA HIS A 293 23.19 16.80 13.86
C HIS A 293 21.95 16.30 13.09
N TYR A 294 21.21 17.23 12.50
CA TYR A 294 20.03 16.91 11.69
C TYR A 294 20.41 16.11 10.43
N ASP A 295 21.65 16.22 9.96
CA ASP A 295 22.18 15.40 8.87
C ASP A 295 22.17 13.90 9.24
N TYR A 296 22.51 13.53 10.47
CA TYR A 296 22.42 12.14 10.95
C TYR A 296 20.98 11.66 11.05
N TYR A 297 20.08 12.52 11.52
CA TYR A 297 18.65 12.22 11.56
C TYR A 297 18.07 11.95 10.17
N TYR A 298 18.42 12.77 9.17
CA TYR A 298 17.97 12.55 7.79
C TYR A 298 18.63 11.32 7.15
N TRP A 299 19.89 11.02 7.46
CA TRP A 299 20.52 9.76 7.04
C TRP A 299 19.83 8.53 7.65
N LEU A 300 19.39 8.60 8.90
CA LEU A 300 18.56 7.55 9.52
C LEU A 300 17.25 7.35 8.75
N LEU A 301 16.54 8.43 8.40
CA LEU A 301 15.31 8.33 7.62
C LEU A 301 15.57 7.83 6.18
N ALA A 302 16.69 8.21 5.56
CA ALA A 302 17.06 7.72 4.23
C ALA A 302 17.39 6.21 4.24
N THR A 303 18.09 5.73 5.26
CA THR A 303 18.43 4.31 5.42
C THR A 303 17.21 3.46 5.75
N LEU A 304 16.34 3.93 6.65
CA LEU A 304 15.01 3.34 6.84
C LEU A 304 14.23 3.36 5.52
N GLY A 305 14.34 4.45 4.75
CA GLY A 305 13.77 4.64 3.41
C GLY A 305 14.06 3.48 2.49
N PHE A 306 15.36 3.22 2.38
CA PHE A 306 15.89 2.15 1.56
C PHE A 306 15.52 0.76 2.10
N ALA A 307 15.57 0.55 3.43
CA ALA A 307 15.14 -0.70 4.04
C ALA A 307 13.65 -1.00 3.76
N THR A 308 12.79 0.01 3.82
CA THR A 308 11.37 -0.10 3.45
C THR A 308 11.20 -0.39 1.96
N PHE A 309 12.06 0.12 1.08
CA PHE A 309 12.04 -0.27 -0.32
C PHE A 309 12.36 -1.77 -0.50
N ILE A 310 13.36 -2.30 0.21
CA ILE A 310 13.68 -3.75 0.17
C ILE A 310 12.52 -4.57 0.74
N TYR A 311 11.94 -4.15 1.86
CA TYR A 311 10.74 -4.76 2.42
C TYR A 311 9.56 -4.72 1.44
N TYR A 312 9.36 -3.60 0.75
CA TYR A 312 8.36 -3.44 -0.30
C TYR A 312 8.56 -4.45 -1.43
N LEU A 313 9.80 -4.67 -1.90
CA LEU A 313 10.09 -5.68 -2.92
C LEU A 313 9.70 -7.08 -2.46
N ALA A 314 9.99 -7.43 -1.20
CA ALA A 314 9.59 -8.71 -0.61
C ALA A 314 8.06 -8.85 -0.53
N CYS A 315 7.35 -7.84 -0.01
CA CYS A 315 5.88 -7.81 0.04
C CYS A 315 5.25 -7.86 -1.35
N SER A 316 5.80 -7.12 -2.30
CA SER A 316 5.32 -7.05 -3.68
C SER A 316 5.47 -8.42 -4.37
N LYS A 317 6.58 -9.12 -4.15
CA LYS A 317 6.79 -10.49 -4.62
C LYS A 317 5.84 -11.47 -3.95
N ALA A 318 5.68 -11.40 -2.64
CA ALA A 318 4.77 -12.27 -1.88
C ALA A 318 3.29 -12.08 -2.25
N TYR A 319 2.89 -10.86 -2.62
CA TYR A 319 1.51 -10.55 -3.00
C TYR A 319 1.08 -11.19 -4.33
N GLY A 320 2.02 -11.39 -5.27
CA GLY A 320 1.74 -11.92 -6.60
C GLY A 320 1.14 -10.89 -7.58
N PRO A 321 0.58 -11.30 -8.72
CA PRO A 321 -0.03 -10.39 -9.69
C PRO A 321 -1.19 -9.56 -9.10
N CYS A 322 -1.35 -8.33 -9.59
CA CYS A 322 -2.51 -7.49 -9.26
C CYS A 322 -3.73 -7.85 -10.11
N LYS A 323 -4.94 -7.64 -9.57
CA LYS A 323 -6.18 -7.73 -10.35
C LYS A 323 -6.12 -6.71 -11.51
N GLY A 324 -6.31 -7.18 -12.76
CA GLY A 324 -6.23 -6.34 -13.96
C GLY A 324 -4.84 -6.16 -14.59
N GLY A 325 -3.80 -6.83 -14.08
CA GLY A 325 -2.41 -6.71 -14.59
C GLY A 325 -2.08 -7.49 -15.88
N GLN A 326 -3.01 -8.29 -16.43
CA GLN A 326 -2.73 -9.16 -17.60
C GLN A 326 -2.63 -8.44 -18.95
N GLY A 327 -2.85 -7.13 -19.04
CA GLY A 327 -2.69 -6.37 -20.29
C GLY A 327 -1.25 -5.93 -20.62
N GLY A 328 -0.30 -6.14 -19.71
CA GLY A 328 1.05 -5.58 -19.82
C GLY A 328 2.14 -6.62 -19.62
N ILE A 329 2.67 -7.12 -20.75
CA ILE A 329 3.84 -8.00 -20.91
C ILE A 329 3.48 -9.49 -21.00
N ALA A 330 3.08 -9.90 -22.21
CA ALA A 330 3.40 -11.22 -22.73
C ALA A 330 4.55 -11.05 -23.74
N GLY A 331 5.60 -11.83 -23.55
CA GLY A 331 6.78 -11.98 -24.40
C GLY A 331 7.24 -13.42 -24.25
N ASP A 332 6.56 -14.25 -25.02
CA ASP A 332 6.72 -15.67 -25.34
C ASP A 332 8.16 -16.21 -25.33
N VAL A 333 8.35 -17.41 -24.74
CA VAL A 333 9.06 -18.56 -25.37
C VAL A 333 8.61 -19.84 -24.65
N ARG A 334 7.74 -20.64 -25.30
CA ARG A 334 8.04 -22.04 -25.71
C ARG A 334 6.82 -22.68 -26.39
N GLU A 335 6.84 -22.62 -27.72
CA GLU A 335 6.22 -23.61 -28.60
C GLU A 335 7.02 -24.93 -28.62
N GLY A 336 6.32 -26.03 -28.90
CA GLY A 336 6.81 -27.39 -29.15
C GLY A 336 6.26 -28.39 -28.10
N SER A 337 5.38 -29.35 -28.41
CA SER A 337 4.99 -29.93 -29.70
C SER A 337 3.51 -30.35 -29.68
N ALA A 338 2.97 -30.46 -30.88
CA ALA A 338 1.72 -31.12 -31.22
C ALA A 338 1.77 -32.65 -30.99
N ASP A 339 0.63 -33.27 -31.27
CA ASP A 339 0.30 -34.70 -31.40
C ASP A 339 -0.26 -35.28 -30.07
N ASP A 340 -1.49 -35.77 -29.95
CA ASP A 340 -2.37 -36.41 -30.94
C ASP A 340 -3.86 -36.10 -30.70
N ASP A 341 -4.58 -36.17 -31.82
CA ASP A 341 -6.02 -36.24 -32.02
C ASP A 341 -6.72 -37.34 -31.19
N ASP A 342 -7.98 -37.11 -30.86
CA ASP A 342 -9.09 -37.94 -31.38
C ASP A 342 -10.42 -37.39 -30.84
N ASP A 343 -11.01 -36.53 -31.67
CA ASP A 343 -12.34 -36.63 -32.27
C ASP A 343 -13.56 -37.20 -31.50
N VAL A 344 -14.68 -36.60 -31.91
CA VAL A 344 -16.04 -37.15 -32.11
C VAL A 344 -17.13 -36.60 -31.16
N ASP A 345 -17.65 -35.48 -31.64
CA ASP A 345 -19.05 -35.19 -31.97
C ASP A 345 -20.08 -34.89 -30.87
N ASP A 346 -20.42 -33.59 -30.85
CA ASP A 346 -21.76 -33.05 -30.75
C ASP A 346 -22.76 -33.81 -31.65
N ASP A 347 -23.89 -34.26 -31.08
CA ASP A 347 -25.17 -34.17 -31.79
C ASP A 347 -26.36 -34.08 -30.83
N TYR A 348 -27.41 -33.47 -31.37
CA TYR A 348 -28.79 -33.34 -30.89
C TYR A 348 -29.21 -32.08 -30.17
N SER A 349 -29.34 -31.02 -30.98
CA SER A 349 -30.59 -30.27 -31.01
C SER A 349 -31.69 -31.05 -31.75
N SER A 350 -32.83 -31.33 -31.09
CA SER A 350 -34.18 -31.02 -31.61
C SER A 350 -35.29 -31.65 -30.77
N LEU A 351 -36.17 -30.78 -30.30
CA LEU A 351 -37.61 -30.94 -30.11
C LEU A 351 -38.24 -32.07 -30.94
N SER A 352 -38.82 -33.09 -30.29
CA SER A 352 -40.25 -33.46 -30.35
C SER A 352 -40.54 -34.68 -29.48
#